data_AF-A0A6A2XHI4-F1
#
_entry.id   AF-A0A6A2XHI4-F1
#
_cell.length_a   1.000
_cell.length_b   1.000
_cell.length_c   1.000
_cell.angle_alpha   90.00
_cell.angle_beta   90.00
_cell.angle_gamma   90.00
#
_symmetry.space_group_name_H-M   'P 1'
#
loop_
_entity.id
_entity.type
_entity.pdbx_description
1 polymer ?
#
loop_
_entity_poly.entity_id
_entity_poly.type
_entity_poly.pdbx_seq_one_letter_code
_entity_poly.pdbx_strand_id
1 'polypeptide(L)'
;MSVYSPDPGWLCLNVDGAVSRTSGLGSIGSLIRDTNGCWIVGFHKSVGILDALHAELWAIFSGLQLAWSNAAPSFSSLVRAITRIRSKGWMTDICWLPRVENHIADAIAKLPIPPSHCATLFHEPPEAIQLLVNIDCIGPMPCEPKSA
;
A
#
# COMPACT_ATOMS: atom_id res chain seq x y z
N MET A 1 -12.50 -8.53 -7.54
CA MET A 1 -11.26 -9.19 -7.07
C MET A 1 -10.11 -8.29 -7.48
N SER A 2 -9.25 -7.91 -6.53
CA SER A 2 -7.93 -7.32 -6.81
C SER A 2 -7.25 -8.11 -7.93
N VAL A 3 -6.59 -7.43 -8.88
CA VAL A 3 -5.88 -8.07 -10.00
C VAL A 3 -4.85 -9.11 -9.51
N TYR A 4 -4.43 -9.01 -8.24
CA TYR A 4 -3.61 -10.01 -7.56
C TYR A 4 -4.20 -10.33 -6.17
N SER A 5 -4.67 -11.56 -5.98
CA SER A 5 -5.00 -12.13 -4.66
C SER A 5 -3.86 -13.04 -4.23
N PRO A 6 -3.18 -12.75 -3.11
CA PRO A 6 -2.07 -13.59 -2.65
C PRO A 6 -2.59 -14.91 -2.07
N ASP A 7 -1.73 -15.92 -2.01
CA ASP A 7 -2.07 -17.22 -1.43
C ASP A 7 -2.53 -17.10 0.04
N PRO A 8 -3.39 -18.01 0.53
CA PRO A 8 -3.81 -18.02 1.93
C PRO A 8 -2.62 -17.94 2.90
N GLY A 9 -2.66 -16.99 3.83
CA GLY A 9 -1.59 -16.74 4.80
C GLY A 9 -0.63 -15.61 4.44
N TRP A 10 -0.77 -15.03 3.25
CA TRP A 10 -0.01 -13.87 2.80
C TRP A 10 -0.80 -12.58 2.91
N LEU A 11 -0.08 -11.46 3.05
CA LEU A 11 -0.62 -10.11 2.94
C LEU A 11 -0.07 -9.48 1.66
N CYS A 12 -0.91 -8.70 0.97
CA CYS A 12 -0.49 -7.96 -0.21
C CYS A 12 -0.11 -6.55 0.20
N LEU A 13 1.15 -6.14 -0.03
CA LEU A 13 1.63 -4.77 0.15
C LEU A 13 1.82 -4.13 -1.23
N ASN A 14 0.97 -3.16 -1.54
CA ASN A 14 1.09 -2.31 -2.72
C ASN A 14 1.75 -0.98 -2.33
N VAL A 15 2.72 -0.51 -3.11
CA VAL A 15 3.47 0.73 -2.86
C VAL A 15 3.59 1.52 -4.16
N ASP A 16 3.63 2.86 -4.07
CA ASP A 16 3.96 3.75 -5.20
C ASP A 16 4.61 5.05 -4.67
N GLY A 17 5.51 5.62 -5.47
CA GLY A 17 6.09 6.93 -5.28
C GLY A 17 5.51 7.96 -6.25
N ALA A 18 5.33 9.20 -5.78
CA ALA A 18 4.90 10.31 -6.62
C ALA A 18 5.77 11.54 -6.39
N VAL A 19 6.02 12.31 -7.45
CA VAL A 19 6.70 13.61 -7.39
C VAL A 19 5.79 14.68 -7.98
N SER A 20 5.50 15.72 -7.20
CA SER A 20 4.70 16.85 -7.65
C SER A 20 5.46 17.67 -8.68
N ARG A 21 4.86 17.85 -9.87
CA ARG A 21 5.43 18.73 -10.92
C ARG A 21 5.44 20.21 -10.52
N THR A 22 4.55 20.62 -9.62
CA THR A 22 4.39 22.02 -9.24
C THR A 22 5.36 22.42 -8.13
N SER A 23 5.49 21.59 -7.10
CA SER A 23 6.33 21.87 -5.93
C SER A 23 7.68 21.16 -5.95
N GLY A 24 7.86 20.19 -6.86
CA GLY A 24 9.00 19.28 -6.87
C GLY A 24 8.95 18.24 -5.75
N LEU A 25 8.07 18.37 -4.75
CA LEU A 25 8.09 17.53 -3.56
C LEU A 25 7.58 16.11 -3.86
N GLY A 26 8.32 15.13 -3.35
CA GLY A 26 7.98 13.73 -3.40
C GLY A 26 7.12 13.29 -2.22
N SER A 27 6.22 12.36 -2.50
CA SER A 27 5.38 11.64 -1.55
C SER A 27 5.37 10.15 -1.90
N ILE A 28 5.01 9.34 -0.93
CA ILE A 28 4.92 7.89 -1.06
C ILE A 28 3.57 7.43 -0.51
N GLY A 29 3.00 6.44 -1.16
CA GLY A 29 1.74 5.81 -0.78
C GLY A 29 1.88 4.31 -0.71
N SER A 30 1.19 3.69 0.24
CA SER A 30 1.06 2.24 0.29
C SER A 30 -0.27 1.79 0.85
N LEU A 31 -0.68 0.57 0.52
CA LEU A 31 -1.78 -0.14 1.17
C LEU A 31 -1.42 -1.60 1.42
N ILE A 32 -1.92 -2.13 2.52
CA ILE A 32 -1.88 -3.55 2.86
C ILE A 32 -3.29 -4.09 2.75
N ARG A 33 -3.41 -5.24 2.07
CA ARG A 33 -4.66 -5.98 1.88
C ARG A 33 -4.54 -7.42 2.34
N ASP A 34 -5.67 -8.00 2.73
CA ASP A 34 -5.78 -9.43 3.00
C ASP A 34 -5.90 -10.25 1.70
N THR A 35 -6.03 -11.56 1.83
CA THR A 35 -6.19 -12.50 0.70
C THR A 35 -7.48 -12.29 -0.09
N ASN A 36 -8.49 -11.68 0.53
CA ASN A 36 -9.77 -11.34 -0.11
C ASN A 36 -9.71 -9.99 -0.84
N GLY A 37 -8.58 -9.29 -0.77
CA GLY A 37 -8.41 -7.93 -1.28
C GLY A 37 -9.02 -6.86 -0.37
N CYS A 38 -9.45 -7.21 0.84
CA CYS A 38 -9.98 -6.27 1.81
C CYS A 38 -8.87 -5.37 2.34
N TRP A 39 -9.17 -4.09 2.51
CA TRP A 39 -8.26 -3.10 3.09
C TRP A 39 -7.94 -3.45 4.54
N ILE A 40 -6.65 -3.45 4.89
CA ILE A 40 -6.20 -3.58 6.28
C ILE A 40 -5.69 -2.24 6.79
N VAL A 41 -4.78 -1.61 6.03
CA VAL A 41 -4.20 -0.32 6.40
C VAL A 41 -3.57 0.35 5.18
N GLY A 42 -3.69 1.67 5.09
CA GLY A 42 -2.97 2.51 4.14
C GLY A 42 -2.00 3.47 4.84
N PHE A 43 -1.06 3.99 4.07
CA PHE A 43 -0.04 4.91 4.54
C PHE A 43 0.29 5.93 3.45
N HIS A 44 0.41 7.19 3.85
CA HIS A 44 0.85 8.28 3.00
C HIS A 44 1.86 9.14 3.73
N LYS A 45 2.96 9.51 3.07
CA LYS A 45 4.04 10.29 3.69
C LYS A 45 4.71 11.21 2.69
N SER A 46 4.98 12.45 3.11
CA SER A 46 5.88 13.35 2.40
C SER A 46 7.34 12.95 2.66
N VAL A 47 8.13 12.81 1.59
CA VAL A 47 9.56 12.43 1.67
C VAL A 47 10.50 13.54 1.23
N GLY A 48 10.00 14.63 0.64
CA GLY A 48 10.82 15.79 0.24
C GLY A 48 11.79 15.52 -0.91
N ILE A 49 11.61 14.41 -1.62
CA ILE A 49 12.48 13.91 -2.69
C ILE A 49 12.04 14.48 -4.03
N LEU A 50 12.98 14.87 -4.90
CA LEU A 50 12.69 15.48 -6.21
C LEU A 50 12.74 14.47 -7.38
N ASP A 51 13.14 13.22 -7.12
CA ASP A 51 13.33 12.17 -8.13
C ASP A 51 12.34 11.00 -7.93
N ALA A 52 11.77 10.54 -9.05
CA ALA A 52 10.74 9.50 -9.04
C ALA A 52 11.29 8.15 -8.59
N LEU A 53 12.47 7.73 -9.06
CA LEU A 53 13.07 6.46 -8.68
C LEU A 53 13.33 6.40 -7.17
N HIS A 54 13.85 7.47 -6.59
CA HIS A 54 14.03 7.57 -5.15
C HIS A 54 12.70 7.53 -4.39
N ALA A 55 11.63 8.17 -4.90
CA ALA A 55 10.30 8.08 -4.28
C ALA A 55 9.78 6.63 -4.27
N GLU A 56 9.91 5.90 -5.38
CA GLU A 56 9.51 4.48 -5.47
C GLU A 56 10.30 3.60 -4.47
N LEU A 57 11.62 3.81 -4.36
CA LEU A 57 12.46 3.07 -3.41
C LEU A 57 12.08 3.37 -1.95
N TRP A 58 11.75 4.62 -1.64
CA TRP A 58 11.27 4.99 -0.31
C TRP A 58 9.88 4.44 -0.01
N ALA A 59 9.02 4.29 -1.02
CA ALA A 59 7.71 3.67 -0.90
C ALA A 59 7.86 2.19 -0.51
N ILE A 60 8.75 1.45 -1.19
CA ILE A 60 9.09 0.06 -0.85
C ILE A 60 9.61 -0.04 0.59
N PHE A 61 10.62 0.75 0.93
CA PHE A 61 11.22 0.72 2.27
C PHE A 61 10.20 1.01 3.37
N SER A 62 9.41 2.08 3.22
CA SER A 62 8.44 2.49 4.24
C SER A 62 7.25 1.54 4.32
N GLY A 63 6.77 1.02 3.18
CA GLY A 63 5.72 0.01 3.12
C GLY A 63 6.13 -1.28 3.83
N LEU A 64 7.39 -1.74 3.65
CA LEU A 64 7.91 -2.90 4.37
C LEU A 64 7.99 -2.65 5.88
N GLN A 65 8.43 -1.46 6.32
CA GLN A 65 8.40 -1.09 7.74
C GLN A 65 6.98 -1.10 8.32
N LEU A 66 6.00 -0.62 7.55
CA LEU A 66 4.59 -0.64 7.91
C LEU A 66 4.06 -2.07 8.04
N ALA A 67 4.36 -2.93 7.07
CA ALA A 67 3.98 -4.34 7.09
C ALA A 67 4.59 -5.06 8.30
N TRP A 68 5.86 -4.79 8.62
CA TRP A 68 6.51 -5.32 9.82
C TRP A 68 5.82 -4.88 11.11
N SER A 69 5.38 -3.62 11.17
CA SER A 69 4.73 -3.05 12.35
C SER A 69 3.28 -3.55 12.53
N ASN A 70 2.51 -3.66 11.44
CA ASN A 70 1.11 -4.15 11.47
C ASN A 70 1.01 -5.67 11.57
N ALA A 71 2.03 -6.40 11.15
CA ALA A 71 2.14 -7.84 11.40
C ALA A 71 2.39 -8.20 12.88
N ALA A 72 2.57 -7.19 13.73
CA ALA A 72 2.59 -7.34 15.17
C ALA A 72 1.25 -6.84 15.73
N PRO A 73 0.39 -7.71 16.29
CA PRO A 73 -0.74 -7.21 17.06
C PRO A 73 -0.22 -6.37 18.21
N SER A 74 -0.78 -5.17 18.33
CA SER A 74 -0.44 -4.17 19.35
C SER A 74 -0.50 -4.80 20.75
N PHE A 75 0.47 -4.41 21.60
CA PHE A 75 0.74 -4.90 22.95
C PHE A 75 1.33 -6.31 23.10
N SER A 76 2.66 -6.43 22.95
CA SER A 76 3.38 -7.49 23.67
C SER A 76 4.76 -7.01 24.11
N SER A 77 5.16 -7.39 25.33
CA SER A 77 6.41 -7.01 25.99
C SER A 77 7.63 -7.16 25.07
N LEU A 78 8.66 -6.36 25.31
CA LEU A 78 9.92 -6.33 24.56
C LEU A 78 10.48 -7.75 24.30
N VAL A 79 10.35 -8.66 25.27
CA VAL A 79 10.77 -10.06 25.16
C VAL A 79 9.93 -10.85 24.15
N ARG A 80 8.60 -10.68 24.09
CA ARG A 80 7.74 -11.32 23.08
C ARG A 80 7.95 -10.72 21.68
N ALA A 81 8.26 -9.42 21.59
CA ALA A 81 8.66 -8.80 20.32
C ALA A 81 9.99 -9.38 19.80
N ILE A 82 10.99 -9.52 20.67
CA ILE A 82 12.31 -10.10 20.34
C ILE A 82 12.17 -11.59 19.95
N THR A 83 11.43 -12.39 20.71
CA THR A 83 11.20 -13.82 20.40
C THR A 83 10.44 -14.00 19.08
N ARG A 84 9.53 -13.08 18.71
CA ARG A 84 8.79 -13.11 17.43
C ARG A 84 9.59 -12.61 16.24
N ILE A 85 10.46 -11.61 16.42
CA ILE A 85 11.39 -11.16 15.38
C ILE A 85 12.35 -12.30 15.02
N ARG A 86 12.80 -13.06 16.03
CA ARG A 86 13.67 -14.24 15.82
C ARG A 86 12.94 -15.47 15.23
N SER A 87 11.62 -15.57 15.36
CA SER A 87 10.87 -16.74 14.91
C SER A 87 10.23 -16.60 13.52
N LYS A 88 10.30 -15.42 12.89
CA LYS A 88 9.38 -15.13 11.79
C LYS A 88 9.83 -15.64 10.42
N GLY A 89 11.12 -15.68 10.04
CA GLY A 89 11.54 -16.33 8.77
C GLY A 89 10.65 -15.99 7.56
N TRP A 90 10.21 -14.73 7.45
CA TRP A 90 9.21 -14.34 6.45
C TRP A 90 9.79 -14.50 5.04
N MET A 91 9.00 -15.17 4.19
CA MET A 91 9.22 -15.17 2.75
C MET A 91 8.64 -13.87 2.21
N THR A 92 9.34 -13.23 1.27
CA THR A 92 8.89 -11.98 0.63
C THR A 92 9.03 -12.19 -0.86
N ASP A 93 7.90 -12.20 -1.54
CA ASP A 93 7.85 -12.29 -2.99
C ASP A 93 7.54 -10.90 -3.54
N ILE A 94 8.44 -10.41 -4.40
CA ILE A 94 8.29 -9.10 -5.05
C ILE A 94 7.73 -9.33 -6.44
N CYS A 95 6.49 -8.88 -6.65
CA CYS A 95 5.83 -8.91 -7.94
C CYS A 95 5.77 -7.50 -8.52
N TRP A 96 6.17 -7.35 -9.78
CA TRP A 96 5.96 -6.10 -10.50
C TRP A 96 4.52 -6.02 -11.01
N LEU A 97 3.85 -4.90 -10.74
CA LEU A 97 2.51 -4.59 -11.25
C LEU A 97 2.56 -3.33 -12.11
N PRO A 98 1.95 -3.32 -13.31
CA PRO A 98 1.76 -2.09 -14.07
C PRO A 98 1.01 -1.02 -13.26
N ARG A 99 1.31 0.26 -13.48
CA ARG A 99 0.69 1.39 -12.74
C ARG A 99 -0.85 1.38 -12.80
N VAL A 100 -1.45 0.93 -13.91
CA VAL A 100 -2.91 0.80 -14.05
C VAL A 100 -3.51 -0.23 -13.10
N GLU A 101 -2.76 -1.27 -12.77
CA GLU A 101 -3.16 -2.32 -11.81
C GLU A 101 -2.80 -1.94 -10.37
N ASN A 102 -1.83 -1.04 -10.16
CA ASN A 102 -1.44 -0.48 -8.87
C ASN A 102 -2.11 0.87 -8.56
N HIS A 103 -3.27 1.13 -9.16
CA HIS A 103 -3.90 2.44 -9.19
C HIS A 103 -4.29 2.98 -7.80
N ILE A 104 -4.55 2.10 -6.81
CA ILE A 104 -4.85 2.55 -5.44
C ILE A 104 -3.60 3.11 -4.75
N ALA A 105 -2.45 2.42 -4.85
CA ALA A 105 -1.20 2.93 -4.27
C ALA A 105 -0.75 4.22 -4.96
N ASP A 106 -0.91 4.30 -6.28
CA ASP A 106 -0.69 5.51 -7.08
C ASP A 106 -1.59 6.68 -6.62
N ALA A 107 -2.87 6.42 -6.39
CA ALA A 107 -3.80 7.43 -5.88
C ALA A 107 -3.43 7.89 -4.47
N ILE A 108 -3.05 6.97 -3.57
CA ILE A 108 -2.59 7.29 -2.21
C ILE A 108 -1.35 8.17 -2.28
N ALA A 109 -0.35 7.80 -3.09
CA ALA A 109 0.89 8.56 -3.22
C ALA A 109 0.65 10.00 -3.72
N LYS A 110 -0.44 10.23 -4.46
CA LYS A 110 -0.85 11.52 -5.02
C LYS A 110 -1.85 12.31 -4.17
N LEU A 111 -2.23 11.81 -2.99
CA LEU A 111 -3.05 12.57 -2.05
C LEU A 111 -2.36 13.89 -1.67
N PRO A 112 -3.11 14.92 -1.22
CA PRO A 112 -2.54 16.17 -0.75
C PRO A 112 -1.36 15.92 0.19
N ILE A 113 -0.23 16.58 -0.09
CA ILE A 113 1.03 16.31 0.60
C ILE A 113 0.86 16.73 2.07
N PRO A 114 1.01 15.80 3.04
CA PRO A 114 0.93 16.14 4.45
C PRO A 114 2.08 17.07 4.86
N PRO A 115 1.94 17.84 5.95
CA PRO A 115 3.02 18.65 6.49
C PRO A 115 4.31 17.83 6.66
N SER A 116 5.46 18.43 6.37
CA SER A 116 6.75 17.75 6.33
C SER A 116 7.00 16.95 7.61
N HIS A 117 7.47 15.70 7.45
CA HIS A 117 7.80 14.70 8.47
C HIS A 117 6.64 13.90 9.11
N CYS A 118 5.37 14.24 8.88
CA CYS A 118 4.26 13.42 9.41
C CYS A 118 3.85 12.35 8.40
N ALA A 119 3.71 11.11 8.87
CA ALA A 119 3.10 10.03 8.11
C ALA A 119 1.64 9.87 8.54
N THR A 120 0.73 9.78 7.58
CA THR A 120 -0.67 9.53 7.85
C THR A 120 -0.97 8.05 7.66
N LEU A 121 -1.51 7.42 8.71
CA LEU A 121 -2.01 6.06 8.66
C LEU A 121 -3.53 6.07 8.46
N PHE A 122 -4.00 5.17 7.62
CA PHE A 122 -5.40 5.05 7.23
C PHE A 122 -5.90 3.66 7.59
N HIS A 123 -6.60 3.53 8.72
CA HIS A 123 -7.25 2.27 9.11
C HIS A 123 -8.44 1.93 8.21
N GLU A 124 -9.04 2.95 7.59
CA GLU A 124 -10.08 2.84 6.55
C GLU A 124 -9.65 3.64 5.32
N PRO A 125 -10.13 3.32 4.10
CA PRO A 125 -9.79 4.08 2.91
C PRO A 125 -10.22 5.55 3.04
N PRO A 126 -9.34 6.51 2.67
CA PRO A 126 -9.72 7.92 2.58
C PRO A 126 -10.90 8.13 1.62
N GLU A 127 -11.80 9.05 1.93
CA GLU A 127 -12.98 9.37 1.11
C GLU A 127 -12.60 9.67 -0.36
N ALA A 128 -11.49 10.37 -0.56
CA ALA A 128 -10.96 10.72 -1.89
C ALA A 128 -10.66 9.51 -2.79
N ILE A 129 -10.40 8.33 -2.21
CA ILE A 129 -10.09 7.10 -2.94
C ILE A 129 -11.09 5.97 -2.68
N GLN A 130 -12.13 6.20 -1.88
CA GLN A 130 -13.11 5.18 -1.50
C GLN A 130 -13.80 4.58 -2.72
N LEU A 131 -14.17 5.40 -3.71
CA LEU A 131 -14.76 4.93 -4.96
C LEU A 131 -13.81 4.01 -5.73
N LEU A 132 -12.53 4.35 -5.76
CA LEU A 132 -11.51 3.57 -6.45
C LEU A 132 -11.31 2.19 -5.78
N VAL A 133 -11.26 2.16 -4.45
CA VAL A 133 -11.20 0.92 -3.67
C VAL A 133 -12.43 0.05 -3.92
N ASN A 134 -13.63 0.66 -3.97
CA ASN A 134 -14.87 -0.09 -4.23
C ASN A 134 -14.88 -0.72 -5.63
N ILE A 135 -14.39 -0.02 -6.66
CA ILE A 135 -14.29 -0.54 -8.03
C ILE A 135 -13.30 -1.70 -8.11
N ASP A 136 -12.12 -1.58 -7.50
CA ASP A 136 -11.10 -2.63 -7.49
C ASP A 136 -11.57 -3.91 -6.77
N CYS A 137 -12.34 -3.76 -5.68
CA CYS A 137 -12.97 -4.87 -4.99
C CYS A 137 -13.95 -5.65 -5.88
N ILE A 138 -14.71 -4.97 -6.74
CA ILE A 138 -15.73 -5.57 -7.62
C ILE A 138 -15.08 -6.35 -8.78
N GLY A 139 -13.85 -5.99 -9.19
CA GLY A 139 -13.19 -6.58 -10.37
C GLY A 139 -13.78 -6.08 -11.69
N PRO A 140 -13.24 -6.50 -12.86
CA PRO A 140 -13.80 -6.07 -14.13
C PRO A 140 -15.27 -6.47 -14.21
N MET A 141 -16.13 -5.49 -14.56
CA MET A 141 -17.53 -5.74 -14.88
C MET A 141 -17.60 -6.91 -15.88
N PRO A 142 -18.42 -7.95 -15.65
CA PRO A 142 -18.57 -9.01 -16.64
C PRO A 142 -18.96 -8.36 -17.97
N CYS A 143 -18.19 -8.63 -19.03
CA CYS A 143 -18.51 -8.11 -20.35
C CYS A 143 -19.97 -8.45 -20.65
N GLU A 144 -20.75 -7.43 -21.04
CA GLU A 144 -22.13 -7.66 -21.48
C GLU A 144 -22.15 -8.80 -22.49
N PRO A 145 -23.11 -9.75 -22.36
CA PRO A 145 -23.20 -10.84 -23.31
C PRO A 145 -23.34 -10.23 -24.71
N LYS A 146 -22.40 -10.56 -25.59
CA LYS A 146 -22.51 -10.20 -27.00
C LYS A 146 -23.84 -10.78 -27.47
N SER A 147 -24.77 -9.88 -27.79
CA SER A 147 -26.03 -10.22 -28.45
C SER A 147 -25.70 -11.11 -29.66
N ALA A 148 -26.29 -12.30 -29.67
CA ALA A 148 -26.19 -13.26 -30.76
C ALA A 148 -26.75 -12.69 -32.07
#